data_AF-A0A969L5J0-F1
#
_entry.id   AF-A0A969L5J0-F1
#
_cell.length_a   1.000
_cell.length_b   1.000
_cell.length_c   1.000
_cell.angle_alpha   90.00
_cell.angle_beta   90.00
_cell.angle_gamma   90.00
#
_symmetry.space_group_name_H-M   'P 1'
#
loop_
_entity.id
_entity.type
_entity.pdbx_description
1 polymer ?
#
loop_
_entity_poly.entity_id
_entity_poly.type
_entity_poly.pdbx_seq_one_letter_code
_entity_poly.pdbx_strand_id
1 'polypeptide(L)'
;MRFQITFAIRGRQRRLSYHYQYPLSAWIYRVLQRADDEYSSFLHELGYAALGKKFKFFTFSSLDLASFRLTPEGILLQGEQIRLVVSFCLDAAAEKFITGLFQNQELTLATATRRYNWP
;
A
#
# COMPACT_ATOMS: atom_id res chain seq x y z
N MET A 1 -11.08 -1.06 12.72
CA MET A 1 -11.17 0.36 12.27
C MET A 1 -11.01 0.52 10.76
N ARG A 2 -11.51 1.62 10.15
CA ARG A 2 -11.34 1.94 8.71
C ARG A 2 -10.89 3.38 8.53
N PHE A 3 -9.89 3.60 7.67
CA PHE A 3 -9.29 4.90 7.40
C PHE A 3 -9.28 5.21 5.91
N GLN A 4 -9.40 6.49 5.58
CA GLN A 4 -9.05 7.02 4.26
C GLN A 4 -7.79 7.88 4.42
N ILE A 5 -6.76 7.53 3.67
CA ILE A 5 -5.52 8.30 3.60
C ILE A 5 -5.50 9.05 2.28
N THR A 6 -5.20 10.33 2.33
CA THR A 6 -5.02 11.17 1.13
C THR A 6 -3.55 11.54 1.02
N PHE A 7 -2.91 11.14 -0.07
CA PHE A 7 -1.53 11.49 -0.37
C PHE A 7 -1.50 12.58 -1.44
N ALA A 8 -0.68 13.61 -1.22
CA ALA A 8 -0.31 14.54 -2.27
C ALA A 8 0.81 13.92 -3.13
N ILE A 9 0.65 13.94 -4.45
CA ILE A 9 1.68 13.45 -5.36
C ILE A 9 2.80 14.50 -5.40
N ARG A 10 3.99 14.12 -4.94
CA ARG A 10 5.19 14.96 -4.99
C ARG A 10 6.20 14.35 -5.97
N GLY A 11 6.54 15.09 -7.03
CA GLY A 11 7.56 14.71 -8.00
C GLY A 11 7.10 14.68 -9.46
N ARG A 12 8.06 14.48 -10.36
CA ARG A 12 7.83 14.43 -11.82
C ARG A 12 7.32 13.07 -12.31
N GLN A 13 7.56 12.00 -11.54
CA GLN A 13 7.13 10.66 -11.91
C GLN A 13 5.65 10.48 -11.57
N ARG A 14 4.81 10.61 -12.60
CA ARG A 14 3.35 10.50 -12.50
C ARG A 14 2.79 9.23 -13.15
N ARG A 15 3.61 8.21 -13.34
CA ARG A 15 3.19 6.95 -13.97
C ARG A 15 3.10 5.83 -12.94
N LEU A 16 1.93 5.22 -12.87
CA LEU A 16 1.63 4.07 -12.03
C LEU A 16 1.50 2.81 -12.92
N SER A 17 2.11 1.70 -12.53
CA SER A 17 1.93 0.42 -13.25
C SER A 17 0.53 -0.13 -13.00
N TYR A 18 -0.08 -0.81 -13.97
CA TYR A 18 -1.36 -1.53 -13.76
C TYR A 18 -1.30 -2.56 -12.63
N HIS A 19 -0.10 -3.08 -12.33
CA HIS A 19 0.12 -4.09 -11.28
C HIS A 19 0.50 -3.47 -9.92
N TYR A 20 0.12 -2.22 -9.67
CA TYR A 20 0.49 -1.49 -8.44
C TYR A 20 -0.04 -2.12 -7.15
N GLN A 21 -1.07 -2.97 -7.22
CA GLN A 21 -1.69 -3.59 -6.05
C GLN A 21 -0.70 -4.40 -5.20
N TYR A 22 0.22 -5.12 -5.84
CA TYR A 22 1.24 -5.90 -5.12
C TYR A 22 2.26 -5.00 -4.41
N PRO A 23 2.92 -4.04 -5.09
CA PRO A 23 3.76 -3.02 -4.43
C PRO A 23 3.04 -2.24 -3.32
N LEU A 24 1.75 -1.93 -3.50
CA LEU A 24 0.93 -1.24 -2.50
C LEU A 24 0.76 -2.10 -1.25
N SER A 25 0.45 -3.39 -1.41
CA SER A 25 0.35 -4.31 -0.29
C SER A 25 1.67 -4.43 0.48
N ALA A 26 2.80 -4.50 -0.24
CA ALA A 26 4.14 -4.55 0.36
C ALA A 26 4.48 -3.23 1.09
N TRP A 27 4.03 -2.09 0.57
CA TRP A 27 4.16 -0.81 1.27
C TRP A 27 3.39 -0.80 2.59
N ILE A 28 2.14 -1.27 2.63
CA ILE A 28 1.36 -1.35 3.89
C ILE A 28 2.09 -2.19 4.94
N TYR A 29 2.69 -3.33 4.54
CA TYR A 29 3.51 -4.14 5.44
C TYR A 29 4.74 -3.40 5.97
N ARG A 30 5.46 -2.68 5.11
CA ARG A 30 6.62 -1.88 5.55
C ARG A 30 6.22 -0.78 6.53
N VAL A 31 5.05 -0.17 6.34
CA VAL A 31 4.51 0.83 7.28
C VAL A 31 4.23 0.19 8.64
N LEU A 32 3.60 -0.99 8.67
CA LEU A 32 3.35 -1.74 9.91
C LEU A 32 4.65 -2.13 10.62
N GLN A 33 5.67 -2.58 9.87
CA GLN A 33 6.97 -2.98 10.43
C GLN A 33 7.72 -1.81 11.06
N ARG A 34 7.66 -0.62 10.46
CA ARG A 34 8.37 0.57 10.97
C ARG A 34 7.86 1.05 12.32
N ALA A 35 6.57 0.85 12.59
CA ALA A 35 5.95 1.31 13.82
C ALA A 35 6.51 0.61 15.06
N ASP A 36 7.00 -0.63 14.92
CA ASP A 36 7.49 -1.46 15.99
C ASP A 36 8.17 -2.74 15.43
N ASP A 37 9.48 -2.89 15.63
CA ASP A 37 10.23 -4.10 15.25
C ASP A 37 9.67 -5.35 15.98
N GLU A 38 9.12 -5.17 17.19
CA GLU A 38 8.49 -6.22 18.00
C GLU A 38 7.11 -6.61 17.45
N TYR A 39 6.41 -5.69 16.77
CA TYR A 39 5.12 -6.00 16.12
C TYR A 39 5.28 -6.84 14.85
N SER A 40 6.44 -6.77 14.20
CA SER A 40 6.82 -7.73 13.15
C SER A 40 6.80 -9.15 13.73
N SER A 41 7.44 -9.35 14.89
CA SER A 41 7.44 -10.62 15.64
C SER A 41 6.03 -11.01 16.09
N PHE A 42 5.22 -10.08 16.59
CA PHE A 42 3.81 -10.33 16.97
C PHE A 42 2.94 -10.75 15.79
N LEU A 43 3.08 -10.12 14.62
CA LEU A 43 2.39 -10.56 13.40
C LEU A 43 2.86 -11.96 13.00
N HIS A 44 4.16 -12.24 13.10
CA HIS A 44 4.74 -13.58 12.92
C HIS A 44 4.15 -14.63 13.87
N GLU A 45 3.95 -14.30 15.15
CA GLU A 45 3.46 -15.23 16.18
C GLU A 45 1.94 -15.45 16.16
N LEU A 46 1.13 -14.40 15.93
CA LEU A 46 -0.34 -14.50 15.93
C LEU A 46 -0.97 -14.74 14.55
N GLY A 47 -0.24 -14.49 13.45
CA GLY A 47 -0.83 -14.39 12.11
C GLY A 47 -0.22 -15.26 11.01
N TYR A 48 0.90 -15.95 11.23
CA TYR A 48 1.57 -16.68 10.13
C TYR A 48 1.22 -18.16 10.00
N ALA A 49 0.48 -18.78 10.94
CA ALA A 49 0.18 -20.20 10.85
C ALA A 49 -1.15 -20.62 11.51
N ALA A 50 -2.27 -20.20 10.93
CA ALA A 50 -3.48 -21.01 11.03
C ALA A 50 -3.50 -21.94 9.80
N LEU A 51 -3.21 -23.23 10.01
CA LEU A 51 -3.30 -24.28 8.97
C LEU A 51 -2.43 -24.03 7.72
N GLY A 52 -1.28 -23.38 7.87
CA GLY A 52 -0.34 -23.12 6.77
C GLY A 52 -0.71 -21.97 5.82
N LYS A 53 -1.75 -21.19 6.13
CA LYS A 53 -2.13 -19.98 5.37
C LYS A 53 -1.82 -18.70 6.13
N LYS A 54 -1.20 -17.74 5.43
CA LYS A 54 -0.90 -16.40 5.95
C LYS A 54 -2.16 -15.53 5.89
N PHE A 55 -2.77 -15.24 7.03
CA PHE A 55 -3.96 -14.37 7.07
C PHE A 55 -3.54 -12.91 7.28
N LYS A 56 -4.14 -12.02 6.49
CA LYS A 56 -3.97 -10.57 6.65
C LYS A 56 -5.14 -10.05 7.45
N PHE A 57 -4.90 -9.51 8.65
CA PHE A 57 -5.94 -8.87 9.47
C PHE A 57 -6.31 -7.46 8.99
N PHE A 58 -6.02 -7.16 7.72
CA PHE A 58 -6.37 -5.91 7.07
C PHE A 58 -6.79 -6.14 5.62
N THR A 59 -7.59 -5.22 5.10
CA THR A 59 -7.93 -5.10 3.69
C THR A 59 -7.71 -3.65 3.23
N PHE A 60 -7.56 -3.45 1.93
CA PHE A 60 -7.36 -2.12 1.36
C PHE A 60 -8.02 -2.01 -0.02
N SER A 61 -8.42 -0.80 -0.38
CA SER A 61 -9.03 -0.51 -1.67
C SER A 61 -7.99 -0.42 -2.78
N SER A 62 -8.45 -0.42 -4.03
CA SER A 62 -7.71 0.21 -5.12
C SER A 62 -7.44 1.69 -4.82
N LEU A 63 -6.43 2.26 -5.46
CA LEU A 63 -6.17 3.69 -5.35
C LEU A 63 -7.29 4.44 -6.05
N ASP A 64 -7.90 5.36 -5.32
CA ASP A 64 -8.85 6.31 -5.87
C ASP A 64 -8.06 7.51 -6.41
N LEU A 65 -8.11 7.66 -7.73
CA LEU A 65 -7.33 8.61 -8.51
C LEU A 65 -8.26 9.73 -8.99
N ALA A 66 -8.02 10.97 -8.55
CA ALA A 66 -8.87 12.10 -8.87
C ALA A 66 -8.93 12.40 -10.39
N SER A 67 -7.81 12.24 -11.09
CA SER A 67 -7.73 12.40 -12.54
C SER A 67 -6.57 11.58 -13.10
N PHE A 68 -6.84 10.77 -14.13
CA PHE A 68 -5.84 9.91 -14.75
C PHE A 68 -6.16 9.63 -16.22
N ARG A 69 -5.15 9.20 -16.96
CA ARG A 69 -5.25 8.69 -18.33
C ARG A 69 -4.62 7.30 -18.40
N LEU A 70 -5.28 6.37 -19.07
CA LEU A 70 -4.71 5.06 -19.38
C LEU A 70 -3.81 5.17 -20.62
N THR A 71 -2.61 4.60 -20.54
CA THR A 71 -1.68 4.46 -21.66
C THR A 71 -1.19 3.02 -21.76
N PRO A 72 -0.60 2.59 -22.89
CA PRO A 72 0.00 1.26 -23.00
C PRO A 72 1.07 0.98 -21.94
N GLU A 73 1.77 2.02 -21.47
CA GLU A 73 2.86 1.92 -20.49
C GLU A 73 2.38 1.97 -19.03
N GLY A 74 1.10 2.28 -18.79
CA GLY A 74 0.55 2.36 -17.44
C GLY A 74 -0.55 3.41 -17.27
N ILE A 75 -0.77 3.80 -16.02
CA ILE A 75 -1.74 4.81 -15.62
C ILE A 75 -0.98 6.12 -15.40
N LEU A 76 -1.27 7.12 -16.22
CA LEU A 76 -0.71 8.46 -16.08
C LEU A 76 -1.60 9.29 -15.15
N LEU A 77 -1.05 9.68 -14.00
CA LEU A 77 -1.71 10.51 -13.00
C LEU A 77 -1.70 11.97 -13.45
N GLN A 78 -2.88 12.56 -13.56
CA GLN A 78 -3.05 13.97 -13.92
C GLN A 78 -3.51 14.81 -12.73
N GLY A 79 -4.15 14.19 -11.74
CA GLY A 79 -4.47 14.83 -10.47
C GLY A 79 -3.24 15.06 -9.59
N GLU A 80 -3.44 15.82 -8.51
CA GLU A 80 -2.39 16.12 -7.52
C GLU A 80 -2.49 15.25 -6.27
N GLN A 81 -3.53 14.40 -6.17
CA GLN A 81 -3.81 13.59 -5.00
C GLN A 81 -4.27 12.18 -5.37
N ILE A 82 -3.93 11.24 -4.50
CA ILE A 82 -4.44 9.86 -4.53
C ILE A 82 -5.02 9.52 -3.16
N ARG A 83 -6.09 8.75 -3.15
CA ARG A 83 -6.73 8.26 -1.92
C ARG A 83 -6.60 6.76 -1.81
N LEU A 84 -6.34 6.30 -0.60
CA LEU A 84 -6.27 4.89 -0.23
C LEU A 84 -7.17 4.65 0.96
N VAL A 85 -8.04 3.65 0.87
CA VAL A 85 -8.82 3.20 2.02
C VAL A 85 -8.19 1.93 2.57
N VAL A 86 -7.90 1.90 3.87
CA VAL A 86 -7.39 0.72 4.58
C VAL A 86 -8.32 0.40 5.75
N SER A 87 -8.65 -0.87 5.93
CA SER A 87 -9.48 -1.35 7.04
C SER A 87 -8.77 -2.46 7.78
N PHE A 88 -8.78 -2.39 9.10
CA PHE A 88 -8.15 -3.35 10.02
C PHE A 88 -9.22 -4.04 10.86
N CYS A 89 -9.05 -5.34 11.05
CA CYS A 89 -9.88 -6.16 11.93
C CYS A 89 -9.52 -5.92 13.40
N LEU A 90 -8.24 -5.70 13.70
CA LEU A 90 -7.72 -5.49 15.05
C LEU A 90 -7.36 -4.01 15.25
N ASP A 91 -7.79 -3.42 16.36
CA ASP A 91 -7.54 -2.01 16.66
C ASP A 91 -6.04 -1.73 16.93
N ALA A 92 -5.34 -2.64 17.60
CA ALA A 92 -3.89 -2.55 17.78
C ALA A 92 -3.11 -2.50 16.44
N ALA A 93 -3.58 -3.22 15.41
CA ALA A 93 -2.97 -3.16 14.08
C ALA A 93 -3.19 -1.80 13.41
N ALA A 94 -4.37 -1.23 13.61
CA ALA A 94 -4.72 0.09 13.13
C ALA A 94 -3.87 1.20 13.79
N GLU A 95 -3.69 1.15 15.11
CA GLU A 95 -2.84 2.10 15.84
C GLU A 95 -1.38 2.06 15.38
N LYS A 96 -0.80 0.85 15.27
CA LYS A 96 0.57 0.67 14.77
C LYS A 96 0.69 1.17 13.34
N PHE A 97 -0.28 0.88 12.47
CA PHE A 97 -0.28 1.39 11.10
C PHE A 97 -0.29 2.93 11.06
N ILE A 98 -1.13 3.58 11.86
CA ILE A 98 -1.15 5.05 11.96
C ILE A 98 0.21 5.56 12.43
N THR A 99 0.77 5.00 13.51
CA THR A 99 2.09 5.40 14.03
C THR A 99 3.18 5.28 12.96
N GLY A 100 3.28 4.14 12.28
CA GLY A 100 4.26 3.92 11.21
C GLY A 100 4.04 4.83 10.00
N LEU A 101 2.79 5.16 9.68
CA LEU A 101 2.45 6.07 8.58
C LEU A 101 2.93 7.50 8.86
N PHE A 102 2.76 7.98 10.10
CA PHE A 102 3.17 9.32 10.48
C PHE A 102 4.68 9.46 10.71
N GLN A 103 5.37 8.37 11.07
CA GLN A 103 6.84 8.32 11.13
C GLN A 103 7.49 8.55 9.76
N ASN A 104 6.85 8.07 8.68
CA ASN A 104 7.37 8.25 7.33
C ASN A 104 6.21 8.43 6.34
N GLN A 105 5.88 9.69 6.05
CA GLN A 105 4.71 10.14 5.30
C GLN A 105 4.87 10.01 3.78
N GLU A 106 5.61 8.99 3.33
CA GLU A 106 5.94 8.76 1.93
C GLU A 106 5.38 7.42 1.42
N LEU A 107 4.69 7.50 0.28
CA LEU A 107 4.20 6.35 -0.47
C LEU A 107 5.05 6.15 -1.73
N THR A 108 5.92 5.13 -1.70
CA THR A 108 6.74 4.74 -2.85
C THR A 108 6.29 3.38 -3.38
N LEU A 109 5.70 3.41 -4.57
CA LEU A 109 5.29 2.23 -5.34
C LEU A 109 6.34 1.96 -6.41
N ALA A 110 7.08 0.86 -6.27
CA ALA A 110 8.10 0.50 -7.25
C ALA A 110 7.46 0.15 -8.60
N THR A 111 7.86 0.86 -9.65
CA THR A 111 7.45 0.57 -11.02
C THR A 111 8.40 -0.47 -11.61
N ALA A 112 8.07 -1.75 -11.52
CA ALA A 112 8.75 -2.75 -12.34
C ALA A 112 8.29 -2.56 -13.79
N THR A 113 9.05 -1.83 -14.59
CA THR A 113 8.82 -1.72 -16.04
C THR A 113 9.20 -3.04 -16.70
N ARG A 114 8.38 -4.08 -16.55
CA ARG A 114 8.51 -5.28 -17.39
C ARG A 114 7.93 -4.93 -18.76
N ARG A 115 8.80 -4.70 -19.74
CA ARG A 115 8.41 -4.71 -21.15
C ARG A 115 7.91 -6.12 -21.47
N TYR A 116 6.60 -6.30 -21.53
CA TYR A 116 6.03 -7.48 -22.17
C TYR A 116 6.16 -7.28 -23.67
N ASN A 117 7.18 -7.89 -24.28
CA ASN A 117 7.16 -8.16 -25.72
C ASN A 117 6.16 -9.30 -25.91
N TRP A 118 4.95 -8.97 -26.37
CA TRP A 118 4.06 -9.97 -26.92
C TRP A 118 4.57 -10.34 -28.33
N PRO A 119 4.67 -11.63 -28.68
CA PRO A 119 5.10 -12.08 -30.01
C PRO A 119 4.13 -11.68 -31.12
#